data_AF-X8DZC8-F1
#
_entry.id   AF-X8DZC8-F1
#
_cell.length_a   1.000
_cell.length_b   1.000
_cell.length_c   1.000
_cell.angle_alpha   90.00
_cell.angle_beta   90.00
_cell.angle_gamma   90.00
#
_symmetry.space_group_name_H-M   'P 1'
#
loop_
_entity.id
_entity.type
_entity.pdbx_description
1 polymer ?
#
loop_
_entity_poly.entity_id
_entity_poly.type
_entity_poly.pdbx_seq_one_letter_code
_entity_poly.pdbx_strand_id
1 'polypeptide(L)'
;MRVAGDAGRPVEAAEIGGVRELRATLTIRAFLIPSSTAADQVVERAQLCERLGYDLVAFPDRPPLPHLLEMWTLLSWIAARTSRIHLMPNVADLQLRNPVILARAAASLDLLSDGRIDLGLGASLRGADANAMGEPP
;
A
#
# COMPACT_ATOMS: atom_id res chain seq x y z
N MET A 1 9.02 -0.55 9.19
CA MET A 1 8.70 -0.35 7.77
C MET A 1 9.18 -1.55 6.98
N ARG A 2 8.29 -2.19 6.21
CA ARG A 2 8.67 -3.27 5.28
C ARG A 2 8.83 -2.70 3.87
N VAL A 3 9.73 -3.25 3.08
CA VAL A 3 9.83 -2.92 1.64
C VAL A 3 9.09 -4.00 0.85
N ALA A 4 8.24 -3.59 -0.10
CA ALA A 4 7.46 -4.53 -0.90
C ALA A 4 8.40 -5.46 -1.69
N GLY A 5 8.38 -6.75 -1.34
CA GLY A 5 9.30 -7.76 -1.88
C GLY A 5 9.79 -8.76 -0.82
N ASP A 6 9.79 -8.36 0.46
CA ASP A 6 10.27 -9.16 1.58
C ASP A 6 9.21 -10.13 2.18
N ALA A 7 8.04 -10.26 1.53
CA ALA A 7 6.87 -10.94 2.08
C ALA A 7 6.80 -12.45 1.77
N GLY A 8 7.75 -13.01 1.00
CA GLY A 8 7.75 -14.43 0.68
C GLY A 8 8.52 -15.24 1.71
N ARG A 9 7.84 -15.79 2.74
CA ARG A 9 8.46 -16.88 3.52
C ARG A 9 8.76 -18.05 2.57
N PRO A 10 9.93 -18.70 2.69
CA PRO A 10 10.29 -19.80 1.80
C PRO A 10 9.23 -20.91 1.86
N VAL A 11 8.92 -21.50 0.71
CA VAL A 11 8.04 -22.67 0.63
C VAL A 11 8.79 -23.85 1.20
N GLU A 12 8.31 -24.41 2.32
CA GLU A 12 8.88 -25.63 2.88
C GLU A 12 8.34 -26.83 2.09
N ALA A 13 9.26 -27.69 1.66
CA ALA A 13 8.95 -28.91 0.93
C ALA A 13 9.39 -30.13 1.75
N ALA A 14 8.46 -31.05 2.01
CA ALA A 14 8.74 -32.33 2.65
C ALA A 14 8.29 -33.47 1.72
N GLU A 15 9.03 -34.57 1.73
CA GLU A 15 8.70 -35.76 0.94
C GLU A 15 8.14 -36.84 1.88
N ILE A 16 6.89 -37.22 1.66
CA ILE A 16 6.17 -38.20 2.48
C ILE A 16 5.63 -39.28 1.55
N GLY A 17 6.25 -40.46 1.58
CA GLY A 17 5.78 -41.63 0.80
C GLY A 17 5.70 -41.41 -0.71
N GLY A 18 6.59 -40.59 -1.29
CA GLY A 18 6.59 -40.25 -2.72
C GLY A 18 5.68 -39.09 -3.12
N VAL A 19 5.01 -38.44 -2.16
CA VAL A 19 4.24 -37.20 -2.36
C VAL A 19 5.03 -36.01 -1.80
N ARG A 20 5.14 -34.94 -2.59
CA ARG A 20 5.71 -33.66 -2.13
C ARG A 20 4.62 -32.82 -1.47
N GLU A 21 4.77 -32.60 -0.16
CA GLU A 21 3.98 -31.62 0.58
C GLU A 21 4.64 -30.25 0.46
N LEU A 22 3.87 -29.22 0.09
CA LEU A 22 4.31 -27.83 0.03
C LEU A 22 3.57 -27.02 1.09
N ARG A 23 4.31 -26.34 1.97
CA ARG A 23 3.76 -25.40 2.95
C ARG A 23 4.18 -23.98 2.60
N ALA A 24 3.21 -23.10 2.47
CA ALA A 24 3.44 -21.69 2.19
C ALA A 24 2.55 -20.82 3.09
N THR A 25 3.07 -19.67 3.51
CA THR A 25 2.26 -18.61 4.13
C THR A 25 1.78 -17.66 3.03
N LEU A 26 0.47 -17.40 2.96
CA LEU A 26 -0.11 -16.46 2.02
C LEU A 26 -0.41 -15.13 2.71
N THR A 27 -0.13 -14.03 2.03
CA THR A 27 -0.58 -12.69 2.43
C THR A 27 -1.79 -12.29 1.59
N ILE A 28 -2.91 -12.00 2.25
CA ILE A 28 -4.16 -11.55 1.63
C ILE A 28 -4.21 -10.02 1.67
N ARG A 29 -4.36 -9.41 0.50
CA ARG A 29 -4.28 -7.94 0.33
C ARG A 29 -5.48 -7.41 -0.43
N ALA A 30 -5.91 -6.20 -0.07
CA ALA A 30 -6.96 -5.48 -0.78
C ALA A 30 -6.39 -4.24 -1.46
N PHE A 31 -6.80 -3.99 -2.69
CA PHE A 31 -6.56 -2.74 -3.38
C PHE A 31 -7.85 -1.92 -3.38
N LEU A 32 -7.78 -0.70 -2.87
CA LEU A 32 -8.93 0.19 -2.76
C LEU A 32 -8.71 1.47 -3.57
N ILE A 33 -9.80 1.98 -4.12
CA ILE A 33 -9.80 3.26 -4.82
C ILE A 33 -9.99 4.38 -3.78
N PRO A 34 -9.10 5.38 -3.72
CA PRO A 34 -9.14 6.45 -2.73
C PRO A 34 -10.13 7.53 -3.18
N SER A 35 -11.40 7.20 -3.36
CA SER A 35 -12.40 8.14 -3.89
C SER A 35 -12.61 9.35 -2.98
N SER A 36 -12.48 10.57 -3.52
CA SER A 36 -12.76 11.80 -2.78
C SER A 36 -14.25 12.06 -2.58
N THR A 37 -15.11 11.52 -3.47
CA THR A 37 -16.57 11.67 -3.37
C THR A 37 -17.21 10.71 -2.37
N ALA A 38 -16.45 9.76 -1.85
CA ALA A 38 -16.90 8.74 -0.90
C ALA A 38 -15.83 8.47 0.17
N ALA A 39 -15.19 9.53 0.69
CA ALA A 39 -14.03 9.42 1.56
C ALA A 39 -14.28 8.52 2.79
N ASP A 40 -15.44 8.65 3.44
CA ASP A 40 -15.79 7.83 4.60
C ASP A 40 -15.87 6.34 4.24
N GLN A 41 -16.45 6.01 3.07
CA GLN A 41 -16.53 4.63 2.60
C GLN A 41 -15.14 4.03 2.33
N VAL A 42 -14.16 4.84 1.92
CA VAL A 42 -12.78 4.38 1.73
C VAL A 42 -12.19 3.91 3.06
N VAL A 43 -12.40 4.69 4.11
CA VAL A 43 -11.93 4.39 5.47
C VAL A 43 -12.67 3.18 6.05
N GLU A 44 -13.99 3.14 5.91
CA GLU A 44 -14.84 2.02 6.36
C GLU A 44 -14.42 0.70 5.71
N ARG A 45 -14.09 0.72 4.41
CA ARG A 45 -13.59 -0.46 3.69
C ARG A 45 -12.25 -0.92 4.23
N ALA A 46 -11.32 -0.01 4.53
CA ALA A 46 -10.05 -0.37 5.13
C ALA A 46 -10.22 -1.00 6.53
N GLN A 47 -11.11 -0.45 7.35
CA GLN A 47 -11.47 -1.02 8.65
C GLN A 47 -12.20 -2.37 8.51
N LEU A 48 -13.03 -2.53 7.48
CA LEU A 48 -13.68 -3.81 7.18
C LEU A 48 -12.63 -4.86 6.80
N CYS A 49 -11.67 -4.52 5.94
CA CYS A 49 -10.54 -5.41 5.61
C CYS A 49 -9.79 -5.83 6.89
N GLU A 50 -9.55 -4.92 7.83
CA GLU A 50 -8.93 -5.24 9.11
C GLU A 50 -9.75 -6.26 9.91
N ARG A 51 -11.08 -6.04 10.04
CA ARG A 51 -11.99 -6.97 10.74
C ARG A 51 -12.09 -8.34 10.07
N LEU A 52 -11.98 -8.37 8.74
CA LEU A 52 -12.01 -9.60 7.94
C LEU A 52 -10.67 -10.36 7.93
N GLY A 53 -9.63 -9.84 8.58
CA GLY A 53 -8.35 -10.52 8.69
C GLY A 53 -7.41 -10.32 7.50
N TYR A 54 -7.65 -9.31 6.64
CA TYR A 54 -6.68 -8.95 5.61
C TYR A 54 -5.36 -8.49 6.25
N ASP A 55 -4.26 -8.79 5.58
CA ASP A 55 -2.92 -8.42 6.07
C ASP A 55 -2.58 -6.97 5.72
N LEU A 56 -3.02 -6.52 4.53
CA LEU A 56 -2.65 -5.21 3.99
C LEU A 56 -3.74 -4.61 3.10
N VAL A 57 -3.89 -3.28 3.19
CA VAL A 57 -4.66 -2.47 2.24
C VAL A 57 -3.71 -1.55 1.48
N ALA A 58 -3.88 -1.50 0.17
CA ALA A 58 -3.09 -0.67 -0.70
C ALA A 58 -3.94 0.29 -1.54
N PHE A 59 -3.36 1.44 -1.87
CA PHE A 59 -4.02 2.49 -2.65
C PHE A 59 -3.06 3.00 -3.75
N PRO A 60 -3.54 3.42 -4.92
CA PRO A 60 -2.70 3.89 -6.03
C PRO A 60 -2.17 5.30 -5.77
N ASP A 61 -0.84 5.47 -5.83
CA ASP A 61 -0.22 6.78 -5.70
C ASP A 61 -0.25 7.49 -7.06
N ARG A 62 -1.06 8.55 -7.18
CA ARG A 62 -1.36 9.20 -8.45
C ARG A 62 -1.10 10.71 -8.36
N PRO A 63 -0.87 11.39 -9.50
CA PRO A 63 -0.98 12.84 -9.57
C PRO A 63 -2.29 13.35 -8.97
N PRO A 64 -2.36 14.62 -8.54
CA PRO A 64 -3.60 15.22 -8.05
C PRO A 64 -4.73 15.11 -9.07
N LEU A 65 -5.75 14.31 -8.74
CA LEU A 65 -6.97 14.15 -9.54
C LEU A 65 -8.17 14.52 -8.67
N PRO A 66 -9.15 15.31 -9.16
CA PRO A 66 -10.25 15.81 -8.32
C PRO A 66 -11.10 14.73 -7.63
N HIS A 67 -11.17 13.54 -8.22
CA HIS A 67 -11.97 12.42 -7.74
C HIS A 67 -11.18 11.46 -6.82
N LEU A 68 -9.91 11.74 -6.54
CA LEU A 68 -9.05 10.93 -5.67
C LEU A 68 -8.56 11.75 -4.47
N LEU A 69 -8.46 11.10 -3.31
CA LEU A 69 -7.81 11.62 -2.12
C LEU A 69 -6.29 11.58 -2.28
N GLU A 70 -5.59 12.51 -1.65
CA GLU A 70 -4.13 12.47 -1.58
C GLU A 70 -3.68 11.27 -0.74
N MET A 71 -2.75 10.50 -1.31
CA MET A 71 -2.33 9.19 -0.81
C MET A 71 -1.87 9.22 0.66
N TRP A 72 -0.84 9.99 0.96
CA TRP A 72 -0.18 9.92 2.28
C TRP A 72 -1.05 10.48 3.38
N THR A 73 -1.89 11.47 3.04
CA THR A 73 -2.93 11.99 3.92
C THR A 73 -3.96 10.91 4.25
N LEU A 74 -4.44 10.17 3.25
CA LEU A 74 -5.36 9.06 3.45
C LEU A 74 -4.73 7.92 4.28
N LEU A 75 -3.49 7.52 3.96
CA LEU A 75 -2.79 6.48 4.73
C LEU A 75 -2.65 6.89 6.20
N SER A 76 -2.30 8.15 6.47
CA SER A 76 -2.20 8.68 7.84
C SER A 76 -3.54 8.64 8.57
N TRP A 77 -4.61 9.00 7.88
CA TRP A 77 -5.97 9.00 8.43
C TRP A 77 -6.48 7.61 8.79
N ILE A 78 -6.19 6.61 7.94
CA ILE A 78 -6.55 5.21 8.17
C ILE A 78 -5.66 4.59 9.25
N ALA A 79 -4.35 4.88 9.24
CA ALA A 79 -3.41 4.39 10.25
C ALA A 79 -3.88 4.75 11.66
N ALA A 80 -4.37 5.98 11.86
CA ALA A 80 -4.91 6.44 13.14
C ALA A 80 -6.23 5.75 13.58
N ARG A 81 -6.89 5.01 12.68
CA ARG A 81 -8.23 4.40 12.87
C ARG A 81 -8.23 2.87 12.77
N THR A 82 -7.05 2.30 12.72
CA THR A 82 -6.77 0.87 12.59
C THR A 82 -5.62 0.53 13.52
N SER A 83 -5.49 -0.74 13.91
CA SER A 83 -4.50 -1.14 14.92
C SER A 83 -3.63 -2.33 14.48
N ARG A 84 -4.00 -3.02 13.42
CA ARG A 84 -3.34 -4.25 12.96
C ARG A 84 -3.01 -4.23 11.48
N ILE A 85 -3.93 -3.76 10.63
CA ILE A 85 -3.74 -3.88 9.18
C ILE A 85 -2.57 -3.03 8.69
N HIS A 86 -1.76 -3.58 7.79
CA HIS A 86 -0.70 -2.85 7.12
C HIS A 86 -1.26 -1.95 6.01
N LEU A 87 -0.57 -0.85 5.73
CA LEU A 87 -0.96 0.14 4.74
C LEU A 87 0.19 0.40 3.77
N MET A 88 -0.14 0.52 2.49
CA MET A 88 0.86 0.66 1.43
C MET A 88 0.42 1.57 0.28
N PRO A 89 1.29 2.48 -0.20
CA PRO A 89 1.14 3.04 -1.55
C PRO A 89 1.49 1.95 -2.59
N ASN A 90 0.60 1.72 -3.56
CA ASN A 90 0.75 0.70 -4.60
C ASN A 90 0.94 1.33 -6.00
N VAL A 91 2.17 1.61 -6.42
CA VAL A 91 3.41 1.76 -5.63
C VAL A 91 3.64 3.24 -5.35
N ALA A 92 4.48 3.61 -4.39
CA ALA A 92 4.91 5.01 -4.26
C ALA A 92 5.67 5.43 -5.52
N ASP A 93 5.21 6.50 -6.16
CA ASP A 93 5.80 6.99 -7.39
C ASP A 93 6.92 7.99 -7.08
N LEU A 94 8.15 7.61 -7.41
CA LEU A 94 9.33 8.43 -7.18
C LEU A 94 9.36 9.71 -8.05
N GLN A 95 8.57 9.78 -9.12
CA GLN A 95 8.47 10.97 -9.97
C GLN A 95 7.52 12.02 -9.37
N LEU A 96 6.59 11.62 -8.51
CA LEU A 96 5.60 12.53 -7.91
C LEU A 96 6.12 13.29 -6.70
N ARG A 97 7.15 12.79 -6.01
CA ARG A 97 7.64 13.37 -4.75
C ARG A 97 9.16 13.34 -4.68
N ASN A 98 9.73 14.36 -4.04
CA ASN A 98 11.15 14.34 -3.70
C ASN A 98 11.45 13.10 -2.83
N PRO A 99 12.47 12.28 -3.19
CA PRO A 99 12.75 11.01 -2.52
C PRO A 99 13.13 11.19 -1.04
N VAL A 100 13.76 12.30 -0.66
CA VAL A 100 14.11 12.60 0.73
C VAL A 100 12.85 12.89 1.55
N ILE A 101 11.90 13.63 0.97
CA ILE A 101 10.61 13.93 1.61
C ILE A 101 9.76 12.66 1.73
N LEU A 102 9.73 11.85 0.67
CA LEU A 102 9.06 10.55 0.68
C LEU A 102 9.62 9.64 1.78
N ALA A 103 10.95 9.51 1.87
CA ALA A 103 11.59 8.70 2.90
C ALA A 103 11.27 9.19 4.31
N ARG A 104 11.31 10.51 4.55
CA ARG A 104 10.93 11.10 5.84
C ARG A 104 9.46 10.85 6.18
N ALA A 105 8.55 11.03 5.22
CA ALA A 105 7.12 10.78 5.41
C ALA A 105 6.84 9.31 5.73
N ALA A 106 7.41 8.38 4.96
CA ALA A 106 7.27 6.95 5.19
C ALA A 106 7.82 6.54 6.56
N ALA A 107 9.02 6.99 6.93
CA ALA A 107 9.60 6.70 8.25
C ALA A 107 8.78 7.27 9.40
N SER A 108 8.24 8.49 9.25
CA SER A 108 7.40 9.12 10.28
C SER A 108 6.09 8.36 10.46
N LEU A 109 5.43 8.00 9.36
CA LEU A 109 4.17 7.29 9.42
C LEU A 109 4.36 5.84 9.91
N ASP A 110 5.47 5.20 9.59
CA ASP A 110 5.85 3.90 10.13
C ASP A 110 5.94 3.93 11.66
N LEU A 111 6.61 4.93 12.23
CA LEU A 111 6.67 5.12 13.69
C LEU A 111 5.29 5.38 14.29
N LEU A 112 4.49 6.26 13.68
CA LEU A 112 3.16 6.62 14.18
C LEU A 112 2.14 5.48 14.10
N SER A 113 2.37 4.52 13.20
CA SER A 113 1.48 3.39 12.98
C SER A 113 1.95 2.10 13.66
N ASP A 114 3.03 2.14 14.45
CA ASP A 114 3.65 0.97 15.09
C ASP A 114 4.14 -0.08 14.07
N GLY A 115 4.88 0.39 13.05
CA GLY A 115 5.54 -0.48 12.07
C GLY A 115 4.64 -1.03 10.96
N ARG A 116 3.44 -0.46 10.77
CA ARG A 116 2.42 -0.95 9.83
C ARG A 116 2.49 -0.36 8.43
N ILE A 117 3.57 0.35 8.10
CA ILE A 117 3.78 0.89 6.74
C ILE A 117 4.66 -0.04 5.92
N ASP A 118 4.10 -0.46 4.79
CA ASP A 118 4.81 -1.21 3.76
C ASP A 118 5.05 -0.26 2.58
N LEU A 119 6.31 -0.09 2.17
CA LEU A 119 6.70 0.82 1.10
C LEU A 119 7.01 0.01 -0.17
N GLY A 120 6.07 0.03 -1.11
CA GLY A 120 6.34 -0.37 -2.49
C GLY A 120 6.90 0.82 -3.27
N LEU A 121 7.98 0.60 -4.01
CA LEU A 121 8.59 1.63 -4.87
C LEU A 121 8.42 1.23 -6.34
N GLY A 122 8.11 2.21 -7.18
CA GLY A 122 8.21 2.03 -8.62
C GLY A 122 8.06 3.34 -9.38
N ALA A 123 8.06 3.24 -10.71
CA ALA A 123 7.85 4.35 -11.62
C ALA A 123 6.55 4.07 -12.38
N SER A 124 5.48 4.78 -12.00
CA SER A 124 4.14 4.59 -12.57
C SER A 124 3.68 5.75 -13.44
N LEU A 125 4.40 6.88 -13.47
CA LEU A 125 4.03 8.04 -14.27
C LEU A 125 4.13 7.70 -15.77
N ARG A 126 2.98 7.47 -16.40
CA ARG A 126 2.87 7.22 -17.84
C ARG A 126 1.59 7.84 -18.38
N GLY A 127 1.62 8.31 -19.63
CA GLY A 127 0.43 8.76 -20.36
C GLY A 127 -0.29 9.93 -19.68
N ALA A 128 -1.59 9.81 -19.44
CA ALA A 128 -2.43 10.88 -18.87
C ALA A 128 -1.92 11.43 -17.53
N ASP A 129 -1.17 10.62 -16.77
CA ASP A 129 -0.63 11.01 -15.47
C ASP A 129 0.58 11.95 -15.60
N ALA A 130 1.40 11.78 -16.65
CA ALA A 130 2.49 12.71 -16.98
C ALA A 130 1.93 14.06 -17.43
N ASN A 131 0.89 14.05 -18.26
CA ASN A 131 0.20 15.27 -18.71
C ASN A 131 -0.42 16.04 -17.53
N ALA A 132 -0.96 15.34 -16.53
CA ALA A 132 -1.51 15.96 -15.31
C ALA A 132 -0.44 16.69 -14.48
N MET A 133 0.83 16.33 -14.63
CA MET A 133 1.98 16.95 -13.99
C MET A 133 2.67 18.02 -14.87
N GLY A 134 2.11 18.30 -16.06
CA GLY A 134 2.62 19.32 -16.96
C GLY A 134 3.85 18.90 -17.78
N GLU A 135 4.15 17.59 -17.88
CA GLU A 135 5.14 17.10 -18.84
C GLU A 135 4.55 17.14 -20.27
N PRO A 136 5.32 17.57 -21.28
CA PRO A 136 4.89 17.52 -22.67
C PRO A 136 4.72 16.05 -23.14
N PRO A 137 3.81 15.80 -24.10
CA PRO A 137 3.45 14.46 -24.57
C PRO A 137 4.58 13.71 -25.29
#